data_AF-A0ABD5Q6M7-F1
#
_entry.id   AF-A0ABD5Q6M7-F1
#
_cell.length_a   1.000
_cell.length_b   1.000
_cell.length_c   1.000
_cell.angle_alpha   90.00
_cell.angle_beta   90.00
_cell.angle_gamma   90.00
#
_symmetry.space_group_name_H-M   'P 1'
#
loop_
_entity.id
_entity.type
_entity.pdbx_description
1 polymer ?
#
loop_
_entity_poly.entity_id
_entity_poly.type
_entity_poly.pdbx_seq_one_letter_code
_entity_poly.pdbx_strand_id
1 'polypeptide(L)'
;MAKTDPETGQASNESLGVSIPDEHVGAFVAEVFEDVERKTTWDQIVSSLVAEEARDEWEALAPSEQVAAVLSTATDYDERATDRLAGIPTDRGRPTPEIREEFDEAMRCRGNADKFRDGVAAAYDEGVIDDDELVAAVEDGDFDTDLIAQREDELERVANAYDFEFRPYGGTLMHDEDGEDDEDDPMDDFEAW
;
A
#
# COMPACT_ATOMS: atom_id res chain seq x y z
N MET A 1 -4.63 7.48 59.26
CA MET A 1 -4.06 8.24 58.13
C MET A 1 -3.31 7.23 57.29
N ALA A 2 -3.89 6.84 56.16
CA ALA A 2 -3.42 5.73 55.33
C ALA A 2 -3.23 6.22 53.89
N LYS A 3 -2.20 5.64 53.25
CA LYS A 3 -1.88 5.59 51.82
C LYS A 3 -1.24 6.83 51.20
N THR A 4 0.09 6.78 51.16
CA THR A 4 0.91 7.28 50.04
C THR A 4 0.67 6.37 48.83
N ASP A 5 0.10 6.93 47.77
CA ASP A 5 0.12 6.37 46.42
C ASP A 5 1.50 6.59 45.81
N PRO A 6 2.16 5.55 45.25
CA PRO A 6 3.27 5.75 44.35
C PRO A 6 2.70 6.18 42.98
N GLU A 7 3.06 7.38 42.54
CA GLU A 7 2.84 7.82 41.17
C GLU A 7 3.45 6.79 40.22
N THR A 8 2.56 6.05 39.57
CA THR A 8 2.87 5.12 38.49
C THR A 8 3.51 5.93 37.37
N GLY A 9 4.80 5.71 37.16
CA GLY A 9 5.49 6.17 35.95
C GLY A 9 4.79 5.57 34.74
N GLN A 10 3.94 6.39 34.10
CA GLN A 10 3.59 6.21 32.71
C GLN A 10 4.89 6.45 31.93
N ALA A 11 5.56 5.35 31.59
CA ALA A 11 6.46 5.34 30.46
C ALA A 11 5.59 5.67 29.24
N SER A 12 5.54 6.95 28.89
CA SER A 12 5.12 7.40 27.58
C SER A 12 5.96 6.62 26.59
N ASN A 13 5.33 5.69 25.88
CA ASN A 13 5.90 5.06 24.71
C ASN A 13 5.88 6.16 23.63
N GLU A 14 6.83 7.11 23.75
CA GLU A 14 7.05 8.16 22.77
C GLU A 14 7.46 7.43 21.49
N SER A 15 6.49 7.25 20.59
CA SER A 15 6.74 6.85 19.21
C SER A 15 7.82 7.79 18.69
N LEU A 16 9.04 7.25 18.47
CA LEU A 16 10.14 7.95 17.81
C LEU A 16 9.82 8.06 16.31
N GLY A 17 8.65 8.60 15.98
CA GLY A 17 8.30 9.01 14.63
C GLY A 17 8.99 10.33 14.36
N VAL A 18 9.94 10.35 13.44
CA VAL A 18 10.43 11.60 12.86
C VAL A 18 9.23 12.28 12.22
N SER A 19 8.86 13.47 12.69
CA SER A 19 7.81 14.26 12.07
C SER A 19 8.31 14.72 10.69
N ILE A 20 7.57 14.36 9.64
CA ILE A 20 7.85 14.81 8.28
C ILE A 20 7.45 16.28 8.19
N PRO A 21 8.29 17.18 7.68
CA PRO A 21 7.91 18.57 7.44
C PRO A 21 6.70 18.65 6.50
N ASP A 22 5.77 19.56 6.77
CA ASP A 22 4.53 19.71 5.97
C ASP A 22 4.81 19.82 4.46
N GLU A 23 5.91 20.48 4.08
CA GLU A 23 6.40 20.63 2.69
C GLU A 23 6.92 19.35 2.02
N HIS A 24 6.95 18.23 2.75
CA HIS A 24 7.42 16.93 2.26
C HIS A 24 6.39 15.82 2.47
N VAL A 25 5.20 16.13 2.98
CA VAL A 25 4.15 15.13 3.22
C VAL A 25 3.63 14.57 1.91
N GLY A 26 3.43 15.41 0.88
CA GLY A 26 2.99 14.97 -0.44
C GLY A 26 3.97 13.97 -1.06
N ALA A 27 5.25 14.32 -1.12
CA ALA A 27 6.31 13.43 -1.60
C ALA A 27 6.36 12.10 -0.84
N PHE A 28 6.21 12.11 0.50
CA PHE A 28 6.17 10.89 1.30
C PHE A 28 4.93 10.03 1.00
N VAL A 29 3.75 10.63 0.85
CA VAL A 29 2.52 9.91 0.49
C VAL A 29 2.66 9.24 -0.88
N ALA A 30 3.22 9.96 -1.87
CA ALA A 30 3.48 9.42 -3.19
C ALA A 30 4.43 8.21 -3.13
N GLU A 31 5.52 8.31 -2.37
CA GLU A 31 6.47 7.20 -2.16
C GLU A 31 5.79 5.97 -1.50
N VAL A 32 4.88 6.19 -0.55
CA VAL A 32 4.12 5.08 0.09
C VAL A 32 3.12 4.43 -0.87
N PHE A 33 2.64 5.16 -1.87
CA PHE A 33 1.72 4.65 -2.89
C PHE A 33 2.41 3.96 -4.07
N GLU A 34 3.68 4.26 -4.33
CA GLU A 34 4.45 3.67 -5.42
C GLU A 34 4.59 2.15 -5.23
N ASP A 35 4.19 1.39 -6.25
CA ASP A 35 4.51 -0.04 -6.34
C ASP A 35 5.76 -0.20 -7.21
N VAL A 36 6.94 -0.36 -6.57
CA VAL A 36 8.23 -0.48 -7.27
C VAL A 36 8.31 -1.64 -8.28
N GLU A 37 7.43 -2.64 -8.17
CA GLU A 37 7.39 -3.78 -9.09
C GLU A 37 6.49 -3.51 -10.30
N ARG A 38 5.71 -2.43 -10.27
CA ARG A 38 4.75 -2.05 -11.30
C ARG A 38 4.99 -0.62 -11.74
N LYS A 39 4.42 -0.31 -12.90
CA LYS A 39 4.46 1.04 -13.47
C LYS A 39 3.10 1.35 -14.04
N THR A 40 2.20 1.72 -13.16
CA THR A 40 0.86 2.19 -13.54
C THR A 40 0.93 3.67 -13.81
N THR A 41 0.49 4.09 -15.00
CA THR A 41 0.43 5.52 -15.34
C THR A 41 -0.91 6.11 -14.92
N TRP A 42 -0.96 7.42 -14.66
CA TRP A 42 -2.22 8.12 -14.35
C TRP A 42 -3.32 7.87 -15.40
N ASP A 43 -3.01 7.99 -16.69
CA ASP A 43 -4.00 7.78 -17.77
C ASP A 43 -4.56 6.35 -17.81
N GLN A 44 -3.78 5.34 -17.43
CA GLN A 44 -4.27 3.96 -17.33
C GLN A 44 -5.32 3.82 -16.21
N ILE A 45 -5.13 4.51 -15.09
CA ILE A 45 -6.10 4.53 -14.00
C ILE A 45 -7.35 5.30 -14.40
N VAL A 46 -7.19 6.50 -14.95
CA VAL A 46 -8.34 7.29 -15.43
C VAL A 46 -9.13 6.52 -16.50
N SER A 47 -8.46 5.83 -17.43
CA SER A 47 -9.13 4.98 -18.43
C SER A 47 -9.90 3.81 -17.83
N SER A 48 -9.43 3.29 -16.69
CA SER A 48 -10.07 2.16 -16.01
C SER A 48 -11.26 2.60 -15.16
N LEU A 49 -11.21 3.82 -14.63
CA LEU A 49 -12.22 4.38 -13.73
C LEU A 49 -13.32 5.16 -14.49
N VAL A 50 -12.94 5.91 -15.51
CA VAL A 50 -13.78 6.90 -16.18
C VAL A 50 -14.08 6.44 -17.61
N ALA A 51 -15.35 6.27 -17.91
CA ALA A 51 -15.82 5.97 -19.26
C ALA A 51 -15.46 7.11 -20.23
N GLU A 52 -15.25 6.78 -21.51
CA GLU A 52 -14.86 7.76 -22.53
C GLU A 52 -15.83 8.95 -22.61
N GLU A 53 -17.15 8.71 -22.44
CA GLU A 53 -18.16 9.77 -22.51
C GLU A 53 -18.17 10.70 -21.29
N ALA A 54 -17.52 10.33 -20.19
CA ALA A 54 -17.44 11.10 -18.96
C ALA A 54 -16.09 11.83 -18.79
N ARG A 55 -15.16 11.69 -19.75
CA ARG A 55 -13.82 12.31 -19.70
C ARG A 55 -13.87 13.83 -19.58
N ASP A 56 -14.76 14.49 -20.32
CA ASP A 56 -14.89 15.96 -20.26
C ASP A 56 -15.36 16.44 -18.87
N GLU A 57 -16.25 15.67 -18.21
CA GLU A 57 -16.72 15.98 -16.86
C GLU A 57 -15.62 15.72 -15.81
N TRP A 58 -14.84 14.65 -16.00
CA TRP A 58 -13.68 14.34 -15.18
C TRP A 58 -12.60 15.43 -15.26
N GLU A 59 -12.24 15.86 -16.47
CA GLU A 59 -11.24 16.91 -16.70
C GLU A 59 -11.67 18.27 -16.14
N ALA A 60 -12.96 18.47 -15.85
CA ALA A 60 -13.48 19.68 -15.22
C ALA A 60 -13.37 19.68 -13.69
N LEU A 61 -13.08 18.53 -13.06
CA LEU A 61 -12.84 18.43 -11.62
C LEU A 61 -11.51 19.08 -11.23
N ALA A 62 -11.41 19.55 -9.98
CA ALA A 62 -10.11 19.92 -9.42
C ALA A 62 -9.19 18.69 -9.33
N PRO A 63 -7.86 18.83 -9.45
CA PRO A 63 -6.94 17.69 -9.35
C PRO A 63 -7.07 16.91 -8.04
N SER A 64 -7.29 17.60 -6.91
CA SER A 64 -7.56 16.96 -5.62
C SER A 64 -8.87 16.15 -5.62
N GLU A 65 -9.92 16.61 -6.31
CA GLU A 65 -11.18 15.86 -6.45
C GLU A 65 -10.99 14.60 -7.32
N GLN A 66 -10.16 14.68 -8.36
CA GLN A 66 -9.81 13.53 -9.19
C GLN A 66 -9.04 12.47 -8.37
N VAL A 67 -8.05 12.88 -7.59
CA VAL A 67 -7.28 11.99 -6.71
C VAL A 67 -8.19 11.38 -5.64
N ALA A 68 -9.04 12.19 -5.01
CA ALA A 68 -9.98 11.70 -4.00
C ALA A 68 -10.91 10.61 -4.58
N ALA A 69 -11.40 10.78 -5.82
CA ALA A 69 -12.22 9.77 -6.48
C ALA A 69 -11.44 8.46 -6.78
N VAL A 70 -10.16 8.57 -7.16
CA VAL A 70 -9.28 7.41 -7.35
C VAL A 70 -9.02 6.70 -6.02
N LEU A 71 -8.73 7.43 -4.95
CA LEU A 71 -8.49 6.87 -3.62
C LEU A 71 -9.75 6.23 -3.04
N SER A 72 -10.92 6.84 -3.22
CA SER A 72 -12.22 6.25 -2.82
C SER A 72 -12.46 4.92 -3.54
N THR A 73 -12.10 4.83 -4.83
CA THR A 73 -12.15 3.55 -5.57
C THR A 73 -11.18 2.51 -4.99
N ALA A 74 -9.97 2.92 -4.57
CA ALA A 74 -9.03 2.03 -3.91
C ALA A 74 -9.59 1.52 -2.57
N THR A 75 -10.21 2.41 -1.79
CA THR A 75 -10.92 2.08 -0.54
C THR A 75 -12.02 1.05 -0.76
N ASP A 76 -12.86 1.20 -1.80
CA ASP A 76 -13.89 0.20 -2.15
C ASP A 76 -13.30 -1.20 -2.39
N TYR A 77 -12.12 -1.28 -3.02
CA TYR A 77 -11.43 -2.56 -3.21
C TYR A 77 -10.87 -3.13 -1.89
N ASP A 78 -10.43 -2.28 -0.97
CA ASP A 78 -9.94 -2.71 0.34
C ASP A 78 -11.04 -3.22 1.25
N GLU A 79 -12.20 -2.56 1.26
CA GLU A 79 -13.39 -3.06 1.95
C GLU A 79 -13.76 -4.44 1.41
N ARG A 80 -13.81 -4.58 0.08
CA ARG A 80 -14.12 -5.83 -0.59
C ARG A 80 -13.12 -6.94 -0.31
N ALA A 81 -11.83 -6.62 -0.20
CA ALA A 81 -10.78 -7.58 0.15
C ALA A 81 -10.94 -8.02 1.60
N THR A 82 -11.12 -7.06 2.52
CA THR A 82 -11.29 -7.28 3.96
C THR A 82 -12.51 -8.14 4.25
N ASP A 83 -13.67 -7.82 3.66
CA ASP A 83 -14.91 -8.58 3.85
C ASP A 83 -14.77 -10.05 3.41
N ARG A 84 -14.08 -10.28 2.29
CA ARG A 84 -13.81 -11.64 1.79
C ARG A 84 -12.92 -12.41 2.75
N LEU A 85 -11.81 -11.81 3.18
CA LEU A 85 -10.87 -12.44 4.12
C LEU A 85 -11.53 -12.73 5.46
N ALA A 86 -12.26 -11.77 6.03
CA ALA A 86 -13.02 -11.92 7.26
C ALA A 86 -14.05 -13.06 7.19
N GLY A 87 -14.63 -13.29 6.01
CA GLY A 87 -15.55 -14.40 5.73
C GLY A 87 -14.90 -15.79 5.71
N ILE A 88 -13.56 -15.89 5.58
CA ILE A 88 -12.86 -17.17 5.47
C ILE A 88 -12.70 -17.82 6.85
N PRO A 89 -13.30 -19.02 7.09
CA PRO A 89 -13.08 -19.76 8.33
C PRO A 89 -11.63 -20.24 8.39
N THR A 90 -11.02 -20.27 9.58
CA THR A 90 -9.61 -20.66 9.81
C THR A 90 -9.44 -21.83 10.77
N ASP A 91 -10.55 -22.38 11.25
CA ASP A 91 -10.61 -23.54 12.15
C ASP A 91 -10.61 -24.89 11.41
N ARG A 92 -10.45 -24.88 10.08
CA ARG A 92 -10.44 -26.08 9.24
C ARG A 92 -9.01 -26.53 8.94
N GLY A 93 -8.80 -27.84 8.83
CA GLY A 93 -7.45 -28.39 8.63
C GLY A 93 -6.85 -28.21 7.22
N ARG A 94 -7.66 -28.14 6.17
CA ARG A 94 -7.20 -27.87 4.79
C ARG A 94 -8.16 -26.90 4.09
N PRO A 95 -7.66 -26.00 3.23
CA PRO A 95 -8.52 -25.09 2.48
C PRO A 95 -9.35 -25.89 1.48
N THR A 96 -10.64 -25.56 1.39
CA THR A 96 -11.51 -26.05 0.31
C THR A 96 -11.28 -25.22 -0.96
N PRO A 97 -11.73 -25.68 -2.14
CA PRO A 97 -11.66 -24.88 -3.36
C PRO A 97 -12.31 -23.50 -3.21
N GLU A 98 -13.43 -23.42 -2.49
CA GLU A 98 -14.14 -22.15 -2.23
C GLU A 98 -13.31 -21.22 -1.34
N ILE A 99 -12.64 -21.75 -0.30
CA ILE A 99 -11.72 -20.95 0.54
C ILE A 99 -10.59 -20.35 -0.29
N ARG A 100 -10.04 -21.15 -1.23
CA ARG A 100 -8.98 -20.69 -2.12
C ARG A 100 -9.49 -19.63 -3.09
N GLU A 101 -10.69 -19.79 -3.63
CA GLU A 101 -11.31 -18.82 -4.52
C GLU A 101 -11.57 -17.48 -3.82
N GLU A 102 -12.09 -17.49 -2.58
CA GLU A 102 -12.28 -16.26 -1.79
C GLU A 102 -10.95 -15.56 -1.48
N PHE A 103 -9.90 -16.32 -1.14
CA PHE A 103 -8.57 -15.76 -0.92
C PHE A 103 -7.98 -15.16 -2.21
N ASP A 104 -8.04 -15.88 -3.32
CA ASP A 104 -7.55 -15.41 -4.62
C ASP A 104 -8.31 -14.14 -5.07
N GLU A 105 -9.61 -14.05 -4.82
CA GLU A 105 -10.41 -12.87 -5.14
C GLU A 105 -10.11 -11.69 -4.20
N ALA A 106 -9.85 -11.93 -2.92
CA ALA A 106 -9.36 -10.89 -2.01
C ALA A 106 -8.00 -10.34 -2.46
N MET A 107 -7.08 -11.21 -2.89
CA MET A 107 -5.79 -10.81 -3.46
C MET A 107 -5.93 -10.00 -4.75
N ARG A 108 -6.91 -10.32 -5.60
CA ARG A 108 -7.24 -9.49 -6.78
C ARG A 108 -7.76 -8.12 -6.37
N CYS A 109 -8.63 -8.04 -5.37
CA CYS A 109 -9.15 -6.77 -4.88
C CYS A 109 -8.01 -5.90 -4.31
N ARG A 110 -7.16 -6.47 -3.44
CA ARG A 110 -5.94 -5.80 -2.93
C ARG A 110 -5.06 -5.29 -4.08
N GLY A 111 -4.76 -6.14 -5.05
CA GLY A 111 -3.93 -5.75 -6.20
C GLY A 111 -4.54 -4.63 -7.04
N ASN A 112 -5.86 -4.54 -7.13
CA ASN A 112 -6.52 -3.40 -7.78
C ASN A 112 -6.39 -2.13 -6.94
N ALA A 113 -6.62 -2.18 -5.64
CA ALA A 113 -6.46 -1.03 -4.74
C ALA A 113 -5.05 -0.44 -4.83
N ASP A 114 -4.04 -1.31 -4.76
CA ASP A 114 -2.63 -0.92 -4.85
C ASP A 114 -2.31 -0.31 -6.23
N LYS A 115 -2.91 -0.83 -7.32
CA LYS A 115 -2.77 -0.26 -8.66
C LYS A 115 -3.33 1.17 -8.76
N PHE A 116 -4.47 1.44 -8.11
CA PHE A 116 -5.05 2.79 -8.08
C PHE A 116 -4.14 3.77 -7.32
N ARG A 117 -3.55 3.34 -6.20
CA ARG A 117 -2.55 4.13 -5.44
C ARG A 117 -1.29 4.40 -6.26
N ASP A 118 -0.75 3.38 -6.91
CA ASP A 118 0.42 3.50 -7.81
C ASP A 118 0.17 4.54 -8.93
N GLY A 119 -1.05 4.59 -9.47
CA GLY A 119 -1.44 5.63 -10.42
C GLY A 119 -1.47 7.05 -9.82
N VAL A 120 -1.81 7.21 -8.54
CA VAL A 120 -1.73 8.50 -7.84
C VAL A 120 -0.28 8.92 -7.63
N ALA A 121 0.61 7.97 -7.26
CA ALA A 121 2.05 8.23 -7.19
C ALA A 121 2.60 8.70 -8.55
N ALA A 122 2.22 8.03 -9.64
CA ALA A 122 2.59 8.45 -10.99
C ALA A 122 2.05 9.85 -11.35
N ALA A 123 0.83 10.20 -10.94
CA ALA A 123 0.28 11.54 -11.16
C ALA A 123 1.10 12.62 -10.46
N TYR A 124 1.58 12.34 -9.25
CA TYR A 124 2.46 13.24 -8.50
C TYR A 124 3.81 13.40 -9.21
N ASP A 125 4.45 12.29 -9.60
CA ASP A 125 5.74 12.29 -10.32
C ASP A 125 5.68 12.98 -11.69
N GLU A 126 4.56 12.85 -12.39
CA GLU A 126 4.31 13.48 -13.68
C GLU A 126 3.95 14.98 -13.56
N GLY A 127 3.74 15.48 -12.33
CA GLY A 127 3.34 16.85 -12.04
C GLY A 127 1.89 17.15 -12.45
N VAL A 128 1.04 16.13 -12.51
CA VAL A 128 -0.41 16.26 -12.70
C VAL A 128 -1.07 16.79 -11.43
N ILE A 129 -0.53 16.42 -10.27
CA ILE A 129 -0.93 16.90 -8.95
C ILE A 129 0.29 17.41 -8.19
N ASP A 130 0.10 18.42 -7.35
CA ASP A 130 1.12 18.92 -6.43
C ASP A 130 0.96 18.40 -4.99
N ASP A 131 1.89 18.76 -4.11
CA ASP A 131 1.88 18.37 -2.69
C ASP A 131 0.60 18.78 -1.96
N ASP A 132 0.13 20.02 -2.17
CA ASP A 132 -1.04 20.55 -1.48
C ASP A 132 -2.31 19.82 -1.95
N GLU A 133 -2.40 19.51 -3.25
CA GLU A 133 -3.51 18.78 -3.85
C GLU A 133 -3.57 17.32 -3.39
N LEU A 134 -2.41 16.64 -3.31
CA LEU A 134 -2.34 15.27 -2.83
C LEU A 134 -2.69 15.17 -1.34
N VAL A 135 -2.17 16.07 -0.51
CA VAL A 135 -2.50 16.12 0.93
C VAL A 135 -3.99 16.41 1.12
N ALA A 136 -4.53 17.40 0.42
CA ALA A 136 -5.96 17.71 0.49
C ALA A 136 -6.83 16.51 0.10
N ALA A 137 -6.46 15.77 -0.95
CA ALA A 137 -7.19 14.58 -1.37
C ALA A 137 -7.14 13.44 -0.35
N VAL A 138 -6.03 13.28 0.38
CA VAL A 138 -5.90 12.28 1.45
C VAL A 138 -6.67 12.70 2.71
N GLU A 139 -6.65 13.98 3.07
CA GLU A 139 -7.32 14.49 4.27
C GLU A 139 -8.85 14.60 4.11
N ASP A 140 -9.32 15.05 2.95
CA ASP A 140 -10.74 15.25 2.67
C ASP A 140 -11.41 14.02 2.02
N GLY A 141 -10.61 13.08 1.52
CA GLY A 141 -11.08 11.87 0.84
C GLY A 141 -11.39 10.70 1.78
N ASP A 142 -11.85 9.60 1.20
CA ASP A 142 -12.15 8.35 1.92
C ASP A 142 -10.91 7.46 2.13
N PHE A 143 -9.70 8.04 2.17
CA PHE A 143 -8.48 7.27 2.37
C PHE A 143 -8.35 6.86 3.84
N ASP A 144 -8.48 5.55 4.10
CA ASP A 144 -8.49 5.00 5.45
C ASP A 144 -7.30 4.03 5.66
N THR A 145 -6.31 4.47 6.42
CA THR A 145 -5.15 3.63 6.77
C THR A 145 -5.50 2.50 7.74
N ASP A 146 -6.52 2.68 8.59
CA ASP A 146 -6.96 1.64 9.52
C ASP A 146 -7.62 0.48 8.77
N LEU A 147 -8.36 0.78 7.69
CA LEU A 147 -8.91 -0.23 6.79
C LEU A 147 -7.79 -1.04 6.10
N ILE A 148 -6.73 -0.38 5.62
CA ILE A 148 -5.57 -1.08 5.03
C ILE A 148 -4.91 -1.99 6.07
N ALA A 149 -4.72 -1.51 7.30
CA ALA A 149 -4.16 -2.33 8.37
C ALA A 149 -5.05 -3.54 8.69
N GLN A 150 -6.37 -3.34 8.79
CA GLN A 150 -7.32 -4.42 8.99
C GLN A 150 -7.28 -5.46 7.86
N ARG A 151 -7.19 -5.01 6.60
CA ARG A 151 -7.04 -5.89 5.44
C ARG A 151 -5.80 -6.77 5.57
N GLU A 152 -4.66 -6.20 5.94
CA GLU A 152 -3.40 -6.96 6.12
C GLU A 152 -3.47 -7.93 7.30
N ASP A 153 -4.07 -7.54 8.42
CA ASP A 153 -4.30 -8.42 9.58
C ASP A 153 -5.15 -9.65 9.21
N GLU A 154 -6.23 -9.44 8.46
CA GLU A 154 -7.11 -10.52 7.99
C GLU A 154 -6.41 -11.41 6.96
N LEU A 155 -5.56 -10.82 6.11
CA LEU A 155 -4.76 -11.55 5.13
C LEU A 155 -3.75 -12.45 5.86
N GLU A 156 -3.00 -11.90 6.82
CA GLU A 156 -2.05 -12.65 7.64
C GLU A 156 -2.76 -13.79 8.40
N ARG A 157 -3.94 -13.53 8.98
CA ARG A 157 -4.74 -14.55 9.67
C ARG A 157 -5.08 -15.73 8.77
N VAL A 158 -5.56 -15.49 7.55
CA VAL A 158 -5.97 -16.55 6.61
C VAL A 158 -4.74 -17.26 6.03
N ALA A 159 -3.71 -16.50 5.66
CA ALA A 159 -2.47 -17.04 5.12
C ALA A 159 -1.79 -17.99 6.11
N ASN A 160 -1.65 -17.59 7.37
CA ASN A 160 -1.07 -18.42 8.42
C ASN A 160 -1.87 -19.71 8.69
N ALA A 161 -3.21 -19.66 8.57
CA ALA A 161 -4.06 -20.83 8.81
C ALA A 161 -3.95 -21.89 7.71
N TYR A 162 -3.72 -21.48 6.47
CA TYR A 162 -3.74 -22.35 5.29
C TYR A 162 -2.42 -22.47 4.54
N ASP A 163 -1.37 -21.83 5.03
CA ASP A 163 -0.04 -21.78 4.40
C ASP A 163 -0.13 -21.17 2.98
N PHE A 164 -0.89 -20.09 2.84
CA PHE A 164 -0.95 -19.32 1.60
C PHE A 164 0.16 -18.29 1.56
N GLU A 165 0.83 -18.19 0.42
CA GLU A 165 1.89 -17.21 0.20
C GLU A 165 1.29 -15.83 -0.12
N PHE A 166 1.82 -14.80 0.53
CA PHE A 166 1.56 -13.41 0.16
C PHE A 166 2.74 -12.51 0.56
N ARG A 167 2.78 -11.31 -0.03
CA ARG A 167 3.73 -10.26 0.32
C ARG A 167 3.02 -9.15 1.09
N PRO A 168 3.48 -8.74 2.29
CA PRO A 168 2.89 -7.65 3.05
C PRO A 168 2.96 -6.30 2.32
N TYR A 169 1.96 -5.44 2.54
CA TYR A 169 1.96 -4.07 2.01
C TYR A 169 3.03 -3.20 2.69
N GLY A 170 3.76 -2.39 1.92
CA GLY A 170 4.82 -1.51 2.45
C GLY A 170 6.05 -2.23 3.03
N GLY A 171 6.15 -3.56 2.87
CA GLY A 171 7.34 -4.30 3.23
C GLY A 171 8.51 -3.90 2.33
N THR A 172 9.51 -3.20 2.90
CA THR A 172 10.82 -3.04 2.28
C THR A 172 11.29 -4.42 1.83
N LEU A 173 11.71 -4.54 0.57
CA LEU A 173 12.53 -5.66 0.12
C LEU A 173 13.70 -5.75 1.11
N MET A 174 13.61 -6.66 2.08
CA MET A 174 14.81 -7.34 2.51
C MET A 174 15.20 -8.13 1.28
N HIS A 175 15.98 -7.50 0.40
CA HIS A 175 16.68 -8.21 -0.64
C HIS A 175 17.58 -9.15 0.14
N ASP A 176 17.18 -10.42 0.27
CA ASP A 176 18.11 -11.47 0.65
C ASP A 176 19.14 -11.52 -0.50
N GLU A 177 20.14 -10.64 -0.46
CA GLU A 177 21.37 -10.75 -1.24
C GLU A 177 22.17 -11.95 -0.71
N ASP A 178 21.60 -13.14 -0.84
CA ASP A 178 22.28 -14.40 -0.62
C ASP A 178 22.08 -15.24 -1.90
N GLY A 179 22.97 -15.04 -2.88
CA GLY A 179 23.05 -15.97 -4.01
C GLY A 179 23.77 -15.49 -5.27
N GLU A 180 25.10 -15.58 -5.24
CA GLU A 180 25.97 -15.97 -6.38
C GLU A 180 26.19 -14.96 -7.51
N ASP A 181 27.34 -14.27 -7.45
CA ASP A 181 28.25 -14.09 -8.61
C ASP A 181 29.70 -14.14 -8.10
N ASP A 182 30.16 -15.35 -7.80
CA ASP A 182 31.59 -15.71 -7.78
C ASP A 182 32.03 -15.87 -9.24
N GLU A 183 32.26 -14.77 -9.98
CA GLU A 183 32.91 -14.82 -11.30
C GLU A 183 33.36 -13.40 -11.72
N ASP A 184 34.49 -12.94 -11.19
CA ASP A 184 35.56 -12.24 -11.91
C ASP A 184 36.55 -11.64 -10.89
N ASP A 185 37.67 -12.35 -10.68
CA ASP A 185 38.90 -11.76 -10.12
C ASP A 185 39.77 -11.29 -11.29
N PRO A 186 39.72 -10.00 -11.72
CA PRO A 186 40.58 -9.51 -12.78
C PRO A 186 41.93 -9.01 -12.23
N MET A 187 42.61 -9.81 -11.38
CA MET A 187 43.93 -9.47 -10.83
C MET A 187 45.01 -10.54 -11.07
N ASP A 188 44.89 -11.30 -12.16
CA ASP A 188 45.87 -12.33 -12.55
C ASP A 188 46.67 -12.03 -13.84
N ASP A 189 46.77 -10.76 -14.27
CA ASP A 189 47.58 -10.41 -15.47
C ASP A 189 48.42 -9.13 -15.32
N PHE A 190 49.11 -8.97 -14.18
CA PHE A 190 50.15 -7.95 -14.03
C PHE A 190 51.54 -8.58 -13.93
N GLU A 191 52.02 -9.19 -15.02
CA GLU A 191 53.46 -9.37 -15.26
C GLU A 191 53.79 -9.63 -16.74
N ALA A 192 54.02 -8.56 -17.50
CA ALA A 192 55.05 -8.46 -18.54
C ALA A 192 55.00 -7.09 -19.22
N TRP A 193 55.99 -6.23 -18.94
CA TRP A 193 56.87 -5.54 -19.91
C TRP A 193 57.67 -4.43 -19.22
#